data_AF-D8RBH3-F1
#
_entry.id   AF-D8RBH3-F1
#
_cell.length_a   1.000
_cell.length_b   1.000
_cell.length_c   1.000
_cell.angle_alpha   90.00
_cell.angle_beta   90.00
_cell.angle_gamma   90.00
#
_symmetry.space_group_name_H-M   'P 1'
#
loop_
_entity.id
_entity.type
_entity.pdbx_description
1 polymer ?
#
loop_
_entity_poly.entity_id
_entity_poly.type
_entity_poly.pdbx_seq_one_letter_code
_entity_poly.pdbx_strand_id
1 'polypeptide(L)'
;PLVPVPDHASLRQMLVKQIEYYFSVENLCRDIFLRSNMDHQGFIPVSTIASFNRVRSLTSDTSIILDALRNSAVVEVQGDRLRKRHDGASWAL
;
A
#
# COMPACT_ATOMS: atom_id res chain seq x y z
N PRO A 1 3.22 -14.73 27.94
CA PRO A 1 2.96 -13.28 27.72
C PRO A 1 1.91 -13.08 26.64
N LEU A 2 0.79 -12.41 26.97
CA LEU A 2 -0.21 -12.02 25.99
C LEU A 2 0.40 -10.86 25.18
N VAL A 3 0.81 -11.16 23.95
CA VAL A 3 1.13 -10.10 22.98
C VAL A 3 -0.15 -9.28 22.79
N PRO A 4 -0.15 -7.96 23.04
CA PRO A 4 -1.33 -7.15 22.83
C PRO A 4 -1.67 -7.21 21.34
N VAL A 5 -2.85 -7.77 21.03
CA VAL A 5 -3.41 -7.71 19.69
C VAL A 5 -3.62 -6.23 19.40
N PRO A 6 -3.04 -5.68 18.31
CA PRO A 6 -3.27 -4.30 17.95
C PRO A 6 -4.77 -4.06 17.81
N ASP A 7 -5.28 -3.05 18.51
CA ASP A 7 -6.66 -2.60 18.32
C ASP A 7 -6.92 -2.22 16.85
N HIS A 8 -8.17 -2.15 16.42
CA HIS A 8 -8.50 -1.85 15.03
C HIS A 8 -7.94 -0.49 14.55
N ALA A 9 -7.82 0.49 15.45
CA ALA A 9 -7.27 1.81 15.13
C ALA A 9 -5.76 1.73 14.82
N SER A 10 -5.01 0.97 15.62
CA SER A 10 -3.58 0.73 15.46
C SER A 10 -3.29 -0.12 14.23
N LEU A 11 -4.08 -1.16 13.92
CA LEU A 11 -3.94 -1.91 12.68
C LEU A 11 -4.08 -1.00 11.45
N ARG A 12 -5.11 -0.15 11.43
CA ARG A 12 -5.34 0.80 10.33
C ARG A 12 -4.17 1.76 10.17
N GLN A 13 -3.67 2.33 11.27
CA GLN A 13 -2.52 3.23 11.26
C GLN A 13 -1.24 2.53 10.78
N MET A 14 -1.00 1.30 11.21
CA MET A 14 0.15 0.50 10.76
C MET A 14 0.08 0.20 9.26
N LEU A 15 -1.10 -0.17 8.74
CA LEU A 15 -1.30 -0.41 7.32
C LEU A 15 -1.07 0.84 6.48
N VAL A 16 -1.70 1.96 6.86
CA VAL A 16 -1.53 3.24 6.16
C VAL A 16 -0.04 3.60 6.14
N LYS A 17 0.61 3.67 7.29
CA LYS A 17 2.03 4.02 7.38
C LYS A 17 2.92 3.11 6.53
N GLN A 18 2.67 1.80 6.56
CA GLN A 18 3.50 0.84 5.82
C GLN A 18 3.32 0.98 4.31
N ILE A 19 2.10 1.20 3.83
CA ILE A 19 1.82 1.31 2.40
C ILE A 19 2.22 2.69 1.86
N GLU A 20 1.97 3.77 2.62
CA GLU A 20 2.46 5.11 2.27
C GLU A 20 3.98 5.15 2.15
N TYR A 21 4.71 4.38 2.97
CA TYR A 21 6.15 4.22 2.80
C TYR A 21 6.52 3.58 1.46
N TYR A 22 5.80 2.53 1.02
CA TYR A 22 6.08 1.89 -0.29
C TYR A 22 5.89 2.86 -1.46
N PHE A 23 4.90 3.75 -1.37
CA PHE A 23 4.64 4.78 -2.37
C PHE A 23 5.39 6.10 -2.11
N SER A 24 6.29 6.14 -1.11
CA SER A 24 7.14 7.30 -0.89
C SER A 24 8.16 7.45 -2.02
N VAL A 25 8.57 8.69 -2.29
CA VAL A 25 9.60 9.02 -3.30
C VAL A 25 10.89 8.24 -3.03
N GLU A 26 11.30 8.15 -1.76
CA GLU A 26 12.52 7.43 -1.36
C GLU A 26 12.45 5.94 -1.73
N ASN A 27 11.32 5.27 -1.43
CA ASN A 27 11.15 3.86 -1.75
C ASN A 27 11.05 3.65 -3.27
N LEU A 28 10.21 4.42 -3.96
CA LEU A 28 10.00 4.28 -5.39
C LEU A 28 11.28 4.52 -6.21
N CYS A 29 12.17 5.41 -5.79
CA CYS A 29 13.47 5.57 -6.45
C CYS A 29 14.30 4.29 -6.48
N ARG A 30 14.10 3.35 -5.54
CA ARG A 30 14.92 2.15 -5.34
C ARG A 30 14.18 0.84 -5.67
N ASP A 31 12.87 0.82 -5.46
CA ASP A 31 12.05 -0.38 -5.55
C ASP A 31 11.60 -0.65 -6.99
N ILE A 32 12.49 -1.31 -7.74
CA ILE A 32 12.23 -1.72 -9.13
C ILE A 32 11.06 -2.69 -9.20
N PHE A 33 10.93 -3.59 -8.22
CA PHE A 33 9.84 -4.56 -8.20
C PHE A 33 8.49 -3.86 -8.16
N LEU A 34 8.31 -2.90 -7.24
CA LEU A 34 7.07 -2.15 -7.12
C LEU A 34 6.74 -1.41 -8.42
N ARG A 35 7.73 -0.76 -9.02
CA ARG A 35 7.57 0.04 -10.24
C ARG A 35 7.30 -0.77 -11.50
N SER A 36 7.98 -1.90 -11.68
CA SER A 36 7.75 -2.82 -12.81
C SER A 36 6.42 -3.56 -12.74
N ASN A 37 5.73 -3.52 -11.60
CA ASN A 37 4.37 -4.06 -11.44
C ASN A 37 3.28 -2.98 -11.58
N MET A 38 3.65 -1.74 -11.88
CA MET A 38 2.67 -0.68 -12.15
C MET A 38 2.20 -0.73 -13.60
N ASP A 39 0.92 -0.43 -13.84
CA ASP A 39 0.43 -0.14 -15.18
C ASP A 39 0.86 1.26 -15.68
N HIS A 40 0.50 1.58 -16.92
CA HIS A 40 0.81 2.87 -17.55
C HIS A 40 0.27 4.11 -16.80
N GLN A 41 -0.65 3.95 -15.86
CA GLN A 41 -1.20 5.02 -15.02
C GLN A 41 -0.62 5.01 -13.59
N GLY A 42 0.32 4.10 -13.30
CA GLY A 42 0.94 3.93 -12.00
C GLY A 42 0.17 3.01 -11.04
N PHE A 43 -0.88 2.33 -11.50
CA PHE A 43 -1.68 1.47 -10.63
C PHE A 43 -1.07 0.07 -10.48
N ILE A 44 -1.17 -0.45 -9.27
CA ILE A 44 -0.81 -1.82 -8.91
C ILE A 44 -2.00 -2.50 -8.21
N PRO A 45 -2.28 -3.79 -8.47
CA PRO A 45 -3.31 -4.53 -7.75
C PRO A 45 -3.06 -4.56 -6.24
N VAL A 46 -4.11 -4.37 -5.44
CA VAL A 46 -4.00 -4.45 -3.97
C VAL A 46 -3.56 -5.83 -3.50
N SER A 47 -3.88 -6.88 -4.25
CA SER A 47 -3.42 -8.25 -4.01
C SER A 47 -1.89 -8.36 -4.04
N THR A 48 -1.22 -7.63 -4.93
CA THR A 48 0.25 -7.55 -4.98
C THR A 48 0.79 -6.92 -3.70
N ILE A 49 0.19 -5.82 -3.23
CA ILE A 49 0.59 -5.16 -1.97
C ILE A 49 0.29 -6.05 -0.76
N ALA A 50 -0.84 -6.76 -0.74
CA ALA A 50 -1.21 -7.71 0.32
C ALA A 50 -0.22 -8.88 0.41
N SER A 51 0.47 -9.22 -0.68
CA SER A 51 1.49 -10.28 -0.68
C SER A 51 2.80 -9.88 0.01
N PHE A 52 3.06 -8.58 0.21
CA PHE A 52 4.31 -8.08 0.78
C PHE A 52 4.43 -8.49 2.24
N ASN A 53 5.60 -8.99 2.64
CA ASN A 53 5.81 -9.60 3.96
C ASN A 53 5.33 -8.73 5.13
N ARG A 54 5.54 -7.40 5.09
CA ARG A 54 5.13 -6.48 6.16
C ARG A 54 3.62 -6.20 6.17
N VAL A 55 2.96 -6.25 5.01
CA VAL A 55 1.49 -6.08 4.93
C VAL A 55 0.83 -7.40 5.30
N ARG A 56 1.31 -8.52 4.75
CA ARG A 56 0.82 -9.88 5.04
C ARG A 56 0.89 -10.23 6.53
N SER A 57 1.89 -9.73 7.26
CA SER A 57 1.99 -9.90 8.72
C SER A 57 0.93 -9.13 9.50
N LEU A 58 0.31 -8.10 8.90
CA LEU A 58 -0.77 -7.30 9.50
C LEU A 58 -2.14 -7.84 9.07
N THR A 59 -2.33 -8.07 7.77
CA THR A 59 -3.54 -8.68 7.20
C THR A 59 -3.28 -9.17 5.77
N SER A 60 -4.08 -10.14 5.33
CA SER A 60 -4.19 -10.53 3.91
C SER A 60 -5.54 -10.16 3.30
N ASP A 61 -6.43 -9.54 4.09
CA ASP A 61 -7.74 -9.09 3.62
C ASP A 61 -7.60 -7.77 2.86
N THR A 62 -7.81 -7.84 1.55
CA THR A 62 -7.73 -6.69 0.64
C THR A 62 -8.80 -5.65 0.96
N SER A 63 -9.95 -6.03 1.49
CA SER A 63 -11.03 -5.10 1.86
C SER A 63 -10.60 -4.20 3.01
N ILE A 64 -9.89 -4.76 4.00
CA ILE A 64 -9.34 -4.00 5.13
C ILE A 64 -8.25 -3.04 4.63
N ILE A 65 -7.39 -3.48 3.71
CA ILE A 65 -6.33 -2.64 3.13
C ILE A 65 -6.92 -1.47 2.35
N LEU A 66 -7.90 -1.74 1.47
CA LEU A 66 -8.57 -0.72 0.67
C LEU A 66 -9.29 0.28 1.58
N ASP A 67 -10.05 -0.20 2.57
CA ASP A 67 -10.76 0.68 3.49
C ASP A 67 -9.81 1.55 4.30
N ALA A 68 -8.69 0.99 4.78
CA ALA A 68 -7.65 1.72 5.49
C ALA A 68 -7.11 2.92 4.68
N LEU A 69 -6.92 2.72 3.38
CA LEU A 69 -6.28 3.67 2.47
C LEU A 69 -7.24 4.67 1.80
N ARG A 70 -8.57 4.52 1.93
CA ARG A 70 -9.56 5.42 1.30
C ARG A 70 -9.26 6.92 1.49
N ASN A 71 -8.74 7.29 2.67
CA ASN A 71 -8.45 8.68 3.04
C ASN A 71 -6.94 8.99 3.11
N SER A 72 -6.07 8.14 2.54
CA SER A 72 -4.62 8.38 2.52
C SER A 72 -4.28 9.62 1.66
N ALA A 73 -3.40 10.48 2.16
CA ALA A 73 -2.90 11.63 1.41
C ALA A 73 -1.82 11.25 0.37
N VAL A 74 -1.23 10.07 0.49
CA VAL A 74 -0.11 9.61 -0.37
C VAL A 74 -0.58 8.65 -1.45
N VAL A 75 -1.60 7.84 -1.15
CA VAL A 75 -2.10 6.78 -2.05
C VAL A 75 -3.52 7.08 -2.50
N GLU A 76 -3.82 6.76 -3.75
CA GLU A 76 -5.16 6.76 -4.32
C GLU A 76 -5.65 5.33 -4.51
N VAL A 77 -6.90 5.08 -4.11
CA VAL A 77 -7.59 3.80 -4.28
C VAL A 77 -8.56 3.92 -5.45
N GLN A 78 -8.47 3.01 -6.42
CA GLN A 78 -9.44 2.89 -7.51
C GLN A 78 -9.84 1.42 -7.70
N GLY A 79 -11.06 1.08 -7.28
CA GLY A 79 -11.52 -0.31 -7.27
C GLY A 79 -10.63 -1.16 -6.36
N ASP A 80 -9.99 -2.18 -6.94
CA ASP A 80 -9.05 -3.10 -6.30
C ASP A 80 -7.58 -2.74 -6.55
N ARG A 81 -7.29 -1.50 -6.99
CA ARG A 81 -5.94 -1.04 -7.33
C ARG A 81 -5.53 0.18 -6.52
N LEU A 82 -4.22 0.31 -6.35
CA LEU A 82 -3.55 1.38 -5.61
C LEU A 82 -2.54 2.08 -6.50
N ARG A 83 -2.37 3.40 -6.34
CA ARG A 83 -1.23 4.13 -6.92
C ARG A 83 -0.79 5.27 -6.03
N LYS A 84 0.38 5.85 -6.29
CA LYS A 84 0.74 7.14 -5.71
C LYS A 84 -0.26 8.20 -6.18
N ARG A 85 -0.84 8.94 -5.22
CA ARG A 85 -1.94 9.91 -5.46
C ARG A 85 -1.53 11.00 -6.43
N HIS A 86 -0.31 11.50 -6.27
CA HIS A 86 0.28 12.48 -7.17
C HIS A 86 1.30 11.78 -8.05
N ASP A 87 1.38 12.19 -9.32
CA ASP A 87 2.41 11.77 -10.28
C ASP A 87 2.59 10.25 -10.44
N GLY A 88 1.56 9.45 -10.15
CA GLY A 88 1.64 7.98 -10.15
C GLY A 88 2.16 7.38 -11.46
N ALA A 89 1.72 7.90 -12.61
CA ALA A 89 2.16 7.43 -13.92
C ALA A 89 3.67 7.61 -14.16
N SER A 90 4.31 8.60 -13.53
CA SER A 90 5.74 8.86 -13.66
C SER A 90 6.62 7.82 -12.98
N TRP A 91 6.03 6.94 -12.15
CA TRP A 91 6.76 5.92 -11.40
C TRP A 91 6.75 4.55 -12.07
N ALA A 92 5.85 4.32 -13.02
CA ALA A 92 5.83 3.10 -13.80
C ALA A 92 7.12 2.95 -14.62
N LEU A 93 7.55 1.69 -14.80
CA LEU A 93 8.73 1.31 -15.60
C LEU A 93 8.32 0.63 -16.90
#